data_AF-A0AAE0ZSY1-F1
#
_entry.id   AF-A0AAE0ZSY1-F1
#
_cell.length_a   1.000
_cell.length_b   1.000
_cell.length_c   1.000
_cell.angle_alpha   90.00
_cell.angle_beta   90.00
_cell.angle_gamma   90.00
#
_symmetry.space_group_name_H-M   'P 1'
#
loop_
_entity.id
_entity.type
_entity.pdbx_description
1 polymer ?
#
loop_
_entity_poly.entity_id
_entity_poly.type
_entity_poly.pdbx_seq_one_letter_code
_entity_poly.pdbx_strand_id
1 'polypeptide(L)'
;MPKLPAFVDRKDDLDSWPLRFERFATTSGWPKESWCTPLSALLTGRALEAFCRLSETEATDYDRVKEVLQKRYNLTEDGYRQRFRTCSPEEGENPSMFIVRLKTYLERWMKLAEAPQTYEALRDLFVKEQFLDSSPADLSTYLRERRLADLEEVARSAELFLTAPRDS
;
A
#
# COMPACT_ATOMS: atom_id res chain seq x y z
N MET A 1 -9.08 29.03 -4.94
CA MET A 1 -8.60 27.67 -5.31
C MET A 1 -7.14 27.53 -4.90
N PRO A 2 -6.73 26.39 -4.30
CA PRO A 2 -5.32 26.13 -4.04
C PRO A 2 -4.49 26.21 -5.32
N LYS A 3 -3.29 26.81 -5.26
CA LYS A 3 -2.30 26.79 -6.37
C LYS A 3 -1.54 25.46 -6.44
N LEU A 4 -2.17 24.36 -6.01
CA LEU A 4 -1.59 23.03 -6.10
C LEU A 4 -1.97 22.45 -7.47
N PRO A 5 -1.02 21.96 -8.28
CA PRO A 5 -1.38 21.28 -9.52
C PRO A 5 -2.16 20.00 -9.21
N ALA A 6 -3.14 19.68 -10.07
CA ALA A 6 -3.86 18.43 -9.99
C ALA A 6 -2.89 17.24 -10.11
N PHE A 7 -3.21 16.15 -9.41
CA PHE A 7 -2.57 14.86 -9.57
C PHE A 7 -2.79 14.35 -11.00
N VAL A 8 -1.71 13.99 -11.69
CA VAL A 8 -1.74 13.43 -13.03
C VAL A 8 -1.41 11.94 -12.96
N ASP A 9 -2.40 11.11 -13.26
CA ASP A 9 -2.24 9.65 -13.27
C ASP A 9 -1.09 9.21 -14.19
N ARG A 10 -0.28 8.23 -13.74
CA ARG A 10 0.95 7.72 -14.38
C ARG A 10 2.14 8.69 -14.45
N LYS A 11 1.96 9.98 -14.18
CA LYS A 11 3.05 10.97 -14.15
C LYS A 11 3.48 11.30 -12.73
N ASP A 12 2.51 11.49 -11.84
CA ASP A 12 2.77 11.79 -10.44
C ASP A 12 2.82 10.52 -9.61
N ASP A 13 3.71 10.51 -8.62
CA ASP A 13 3.82 9.43 -7.65
C ASP A 13 2.79 9.61 -6.53
N LEU A 14 1.81 8.71 -6.46
CA LEU A 14 0.77 8.76 -5.45
C LEU A 14 1.26 8.38 -4.03
N ASP A 15 2.52 7.93 -3.86
CA ASP A 15 3.11 7.77 -2.53
C ASP A 15 3.53 9.14 -1.95
N SER A 16 4.01 10.05 -2.81
CA SER A 16 4.50 11.38 -2.40
C SER A 16 3.50 12.53 -2.62
N TRP A 17 2.59 12.41 -3.59
CA TRP A 17 1.63 13.46 -3.91
C TRP A 17 0.62 13.74 -2.77
N PRO A 18 0.03 12.74 -2.08
CA PRO A 18 -0.83 12.99 -0.93
C PRO A 18 -0.10 13.74 0.18
N LEU A 19 1.16 13.39 0.47
CA LEU A 19 1.96 14.11 1.46
C LEU A 19 2.15 15.59 1.10
N ARG A 20 2.32 15.90 -0.19
CA ARG A 20 2.37 17.28 -0.67
C ARG A 20 1.05 18.01 -0.42
N PHE A 21 -0.08 17.38 -0.68
CA PHE A 21 -1.40 17.92 -0.39
C PHE A 21 -1.60 18.16 1.12
N GLU A 22 -1.27 17.18 1.97
CA GLU A 22 -1.40 17.27 3.43
C GLU A 22 -0.59 18.44 3.99
N ARG A 23 0.67 18.59 3.55
CA ARG A 23 1.53 19.71 3.94
C ARG A 23 0.95 21.04 3.49
N PHE A 24 0.42 21.12 2.28
CA PHE A 24 -0.21 22.32 1.75
C PHE A 24 -1.45 22.71 2.57
N ALA A 25 -2.35 21.77 2.82
CA ALA A 25 -3.58 21.98 3.58
C ALA A 25 -3.29 22.40 5.03
N THR A 26 -2.34 21.71 5.68
CA THR A 26 -1.89 22.02 7.05
C THR A 26 -1.28 23.43 7.13
N THR A 27 -0.38 23.78 6.21
CA THR A 27 0.27 25.11 6.19
C THR A 27 -0.75 26.22 5.89
N SER A 28 -1.80 25.88 5.15
CA SER A 28 -2.91 26.79 4.84
C SER A 28 -3.96 26.88 5.97
N GLY A 29 -3.78 26.16 7.08
CA GLY A 29 -4.68 26.17 8.23
C GLY A 29 -6.03 25.51 7.97
N TRP A 30 -6.12 24.57 7.02
CA TRP A 30 -7.38 23.92 6.70
C TRP A 30 -7.73 22.82 7.71
N PRO A 31 -8.96 22.79 8.25
CA PRO A 31 -9.42 21.69 9.10
C PRO A 31 -9.50 20.40 8.28
N LYS A 32 -9.13 19.26 8.89
CA LYS A 32 -8.98 17.98 8.17
C LYS A 32 -10.29 17.52 7.51
N GLU A 33 -11.41 17.86 8.14
CA GLU A 33 -12.78 17.57 7.70
C GLU A 33 -13.12 18.27 6.38
N SER A 34 -12.43 19.36 6.03
CA SER A 34 -12.62 20.08 4.78
C SER A 34 -11.64 19.67 3.68
N TRP A 35 -10.78 18.66 3.89
CA TRP A 35 -9.73 18.29 2.93
C TRP A 35 -10.26 17.55 1.71
N CYS A 36 -11.35 16.79 1.83
CA CYS A 36 -11.85 15.96 0.74
C CYS A 36 -12.37 16.75 -0.46
N THR A 37 -13.02 17.89 -0.24
CA THR A 37 -13.54 18.75 -1.31
C THR A 37 -12.44 19.34 -2.21
N PRO A 38 -11.38 19.99 -1.69
CA PRO A 38 -10.27 20.44 -2.53
C PRO A 38 -9.46 19.27 -3.09
N LEU A 39 -9.34 18.16 -2.36
CA LEU A 39 -8.67 16.95 -2.85
C LEU A 39 -9.37 16.43 -4.12
N SER A 40 -10.69 16.26 -4.11
CA SER A 40 -11.44 15.70 -5.24
C SER A 40 -11.27 16.53 -6.52
N ALA A 41 -11.21 17.87 -6.39
CA ALA A 41 -10.95 18.78 -7.50
C ALA A 41 -9.52 18.66 -8.08
N LEU A 42 -8.60 18.07 -7.33
CA LEU A 42 -7.21 17.85 -7.71
C LEU A 42 -6.93 16.42 -8.16
N LEU A 43 -7.88 15.48 -8.05
CA LEU A 43 -7.72 14.12 -8.56
C LEU A 43 -8.09 14.05 -10.04
N THR A 44 -7.36 13.23 -10.79
CA THR A 44 -7.69 12.92 -12.20
C THR A 44 -7.58 11.43 -12.48
N GLY A 45 -8.13 10.98 -13.61
CA GLY A 45 -8.01 9.60 -14.09
C GLY A 45 -8.46 8.55 -13.06
N ARG A 46 -7.65 7.50 -12.86
CA ARG A 46 -7.96 6.38 -11.96
C ARG A 46 -8.14 6.78 -10.50
N ALA A 47 -7.50 7.87 -10.06
CA ALA A 47 -7.66 8.39 -8.71
C ALA A 47 -9.04 9.02 -8.50
N LEU A 48 -9.50 9.83 -9.48
CA LEU A 48 -10.84 10.40 -9.46
C LEU A 48 -11.92 9.32 -9.57
N GLU A 49 -11.72 8.32 -10.44
CA GLU A 49 -12.63 7.17 -10.53
C GLU A 49 -12.79 6.42 -9.21
N ALA A 50 -11.70 6.25 -8.45
CA ALA A 50 -11.74 5.59 -7.15
C ALA A 50 -12.47 6.44 -6.11
N PHE A 51 -12.24 7.75 -6.11
CA PHE A 51 -12.96 8.70 -5.27
C PHE A 51 -14.48 8.67 -5.54
N CYS A 52 -14.90 8.71 -6.81
CA CYS A 52 -16.32 8.73 -7.18
C CYS A 52 -17.08 7.42 -6.86
N ARG A 53 -16.38 6.34 -6.49
CA ARG A 53 -16.99 5.08 -6.06
C ARG A 53 -17.28 5.02 -4.55
N LEU A 54 -16.78 6.00 -3.78
CA LEU A 54 -17.04 6.10 -2.35
C LEU A 54 -18.48 6.55 -2.12
N SER A 55 -19.08 6.07 -1.02
CA SER A 55 -20.33 6.63 -0.52
C SER A 55 -20.15 8.08 -0.06
N GLU A 56 -21.24 8.84 0.08
CA GLU A 56 -21.18 10.24 0.57
C GLU A 56 -20.46 10.36 1.92
N THR A 57 -20.69 9.40 2.82
CA THR A 57 -20.03 9.34 4.13
C THR A 57 -18.54 9.07 3.99
N GLU A 58 -18.13 8.14 3.14
CA GLU A 58 -16.71 7.83 2.95
C GLU A 58 -15.96 8.95 2.20
N ALA A 59 -16.64 9.64 1.27
CA ALA A 59 -16.07 10.72 0.48
C ALA A 59 -15.79 11.99 1.30
N THR A 60 -16.30 12.09 2.53
CA THR A 60 -16.04 13.19 3.46
C THR A 60 -14.98 12.86 4.51
N ASP A 61 -14.59 11.59 4.62
CA ASP A 61 -13.50 11.13 5.49
C ASP A 61 -12.18 11.07 4.72
N TYR A 62 -11.25 11.98 5.06
CA TYR A 62 -9.96 12.05 4.39
C TYR A 62 -9.14 10.77 4.55
N ASP A 63 -9.17 10.14 5.73
CA ASP A 63 -8.38 8.94 5.99
C ASP A 63 -8.90 7.78 5.14
N ARG A 64 -10.23 7.68 5.01
CA ARG A 64 -10.88 6.71 4.13
C ARG A 64 -10.57 6.95 2.65
N VAL A 65 -10.66 8.20 2.19
CA VAL A 65 -10.30 8.57 0.81
C VAL A 65 -8.85 8.21 0.52
N LYS A 66 -7.94 8.54 1.44
CA LYS A 66 -6.51 8.22 1.33
C LYS A 66 -6.28 6.72 1.26
N GLU A 67 -6.94 5.93 2.09
CA GLU A 67 -6.85 4.47 2.07
C GLU A 67 -7.30 3.88 0.72
N VAL A 68 -8.43 4.35 0.18
CA VAL A 68 -8.94 3.86 -1.11
C VAL A 68 -8.03 4.26 -2.28
N LEU A 69 -7.48 5.48 -2.26
CA LEU A 69 -6.48 5.92 -3.21
C LEU A 69 -5.22 5.05 -3.14
N GLN A 70 -4.70 4.78 -1.94
CA GLN A 70 -3.55 3.90 -1.73
C GLN A 70 -3.82 2.49 -2.28
N LYS A 71 -4.98 1.90 -1.95
CA LYS A 71 -5.38 0.58 -2.48
C LYS A 71 -5.49 0.58 -4.00
N ARG A 72 -6.11 1.59 -4.61
CA ARG A 72 -6.27 1.69 -6.07
C ARG A 72 -4.93 1.66 -6.82
N TYR A 73 -3.88 2.18 -6.19
CA TYR A 73 -2.55 2.27 -6.76
C TYR A 73 -1.59 1.20 -6.25
N ASN A 74 -2.08 0.19 -5.52
CA ASN A 74 -1.25 -0.86 -4.91
C ASN A 74 -0.12 -0.27 -4.04
N LEU A 75 -0.43 0.77 -3.26
CA LEU A 75 0.46 1.30 -2.22
C LEU A 75 0.25 0.54 -0.90
N THR A 76 0.22 -0.78 -0.99
CA THR A 76 0.01 -1.73 0.12
C THR A 76 1.26 -2.60 0.28
N GLU A 77 1.36 -3.33 1.39
CA GLU A 77 2.43 -4.32 1.60
C GLU A 77 2.61 -5.23 0.36
N ASP A 78 1.54 -5.92 -0.04
CA ASP A 78 1.53 -6.80 -1.22
C ASP A 78 1.81 -6.04 -2.53
N GLY A 79 1.36 -4.79 -2.63
CA GLY A 79 1.60 -3.96 -3.80
C GLY A 79 3.07 -3.63 -4.02
N TYR A 80 3.80 -3.26 -2.95
CA TYR A 80 5.23 -3.02 -3.01
C TYR A 80 6.04 -4.32 -3.15
N ARG A 81 5.62 -5.41 -2.51
CA ARG A 81 6.16 -6.76 -2.73
C ARG A 81 6.14 -7.14 -4.19
N GLN A 82 4.96 -7.04 -4.82
CA GLN A 82 4.80 -7.37 -6.24
C GLN A 82 5.66 -6.47 -7.12
N ARG A 83 5.69 -5.16 -6.87
CA ARG A 83 6.55 -4.21 -7.60
C ARG A 83 8.02 -4.58 -7.49
N PHE A 84 8.50 -4.94 -6.30
CA PHE A 84 9.89 -5.41 -6.11
C PHE A 84 10.17 -6.69 -6.91
N ARG A 85 9.25 -7.66 -6.93
CA ARG A 85 9.42 -8.95 -7.62
C ARG A 85 9.33 -8.84 -9.14
N THR A 86 8.53 -7.93 -9.69
CA THR A 86 8.23 -7.85 -11.12
C THR A 86 8.75 -6.60 -11.82
N CYS A 87 9.41 -5.67 -11.13
CA CYS A 87 9.93 -4.50 -11.80
C CYS A 87 11.04 -4.86 -12.80
N SER A 88 11.06 -4.13 -13.91
CA SER A 88 12.09 -4.17 -14.94
C SER A 88 12.60 -2.77 -15.22
N PRO A 89 13.82 -2.61 -15.78
CA PRO A 89 14.31 -1.30 -16.21
C PRO A 89 13.32 -0.60 -17.14
N GLU A 90 13.11 0.70 -16.92
CA GLU A 90 12.28 1.54 -17.78
C GLU A 90 13.08 2.12 -18.95
N GLU A 91 12.39 2.56 -20.01
CA GLU A 91 13.05 3.20 -21.15
C GLU A 91 13.79 4.47 -20.71
N GLY A 92 15.10 4.53 -20.97
CA GLY A 92 15.96 5.64 -20.53
C GLY A 92 16.42 5.56 -19.06
N GLU A 93 16.02 4.53 -18.31
CA GLU A 93 16.49 4.31 -16.94
C GLU A 93 17.90 3.70 -16.95
N ASN A 94 18.86 4.40 -16.35
CA ASN A 94 20.20 3.86 -16.13
C ASN A 94 20.22 2.83 -14.97
N PRO A 95 21.22 1.92 -14.93
CA PRO A 95 21.27 0.86 -13.93
C PRO A 95 21.26 1.35 -12.47
N SER A 96 21.90 2.48 -12.17
CA SER A 96 21.93 3.04 -10.83
C SER A 96 20.55 3.51 -10.36
N MET A 97 19.76 4.13 -11.26
CA MET A 97 18.38 4.53 -10.98
C MET A 97 17.49 3.30 -10.74
N PHE A 98 17.66 2.25 -11.55
CA PHE A 98 16.91 1.01 -11.37
C PHE A 98 17.20 0.34 -10.01
N ILE A 99 18.48 0.27 -9.60
CA ILE A 99 18.87 -0.26 -8.28
C ILE A 99 18.25 0.56 -7.14
N VAL A 100 18.25 1.89 -7.25
CA VAL A 100 17.61 2.76 -6.24
C VAL A 100 16.09 2.50 -6.18
N ARG A 101 15.44 2.30 -7.32
CA ARG A 101 14.01 1.99 -7.39
C ARG A 101 13.68 0.64 -6.75
N LEU A 102 14.47 -0.40 -7.05
CA LEU A 102 14.40 -1.71 -6.39
C LEU A 102 14.51 -1.60 -4.87
N LYS A 103 15.52 -0.89 -4.38
CA LYS A 103 15.71 -0.66 -2.93
C LYS A 103 14.51 0.06 -2.31
N THR A 104 14.00 1.09 -2.99
CA THR A 104 12.83 1.84 -2.53
C THR A 104 11.60 0.93 -2.40
N TYR A 105 11.36 0.01 -3.35
CA TYR A 105 10.25 -0.93 -3.23
C TYR A 105 10.43 -1.89 -2.05
N LEU A 106 11.63 -2.41 -1.84
CA LEU A 106 11.91 -3.30 -0.69
C LEU A 106 11.72 -2.58 0.65
N GLU A 107 12.28 -1.38 0.80
CA GLU A 107 12.16 -0.58 2.02
C GLU A 107 10.70 -0.22 2.32
N ARG A 108 9.91 0.12 1.30
CA ARG A 108 8.49 0.41 1.43
C ARG A 108 7.68 -0.83 1.78
N TRP A 109 8.00 -1.97 1.19
CA TRP A 109 7.39 -3.25 1.55
C TRP A 109 7.66 -3.57 3.02
N MET A 110 8.92 -3.53 3.48
CA MET A 110 9.26 -3.76 4.89
C MET A 110 8.53 -2.81 5.82
N LYS A 111 8.47 -1.51 5.47
CA LYS A 111 7.79 -0.50 6.29
C LYS A 111 6.29 -0.79 6.43
N LEU A 112 5.62 -1.19 5.36
CA LEU A 112 4.18 -1.47 5.37
C LEU A 112 3.84 -2.84 5.99
N ALA A 113 4.79 -3.77 5.99
CA ALA A 113 4.72 -5.01 6.75
C ALA A 113 4.97 -4.79 8.26
N GLU A 114 5.23 -3.55 8.69
CA GLU A 114 5.62 -3.18 10.05
C GLU A 114 6.88 -3.92 10.53
N ALA A 115 7.72 -4.35 9.59
CA ALA A 115 8.94 -5.10 9.87
C ALA A 115 10.08 -4.15 10.30
N PRO A 116 10.81 -4.46 11.37
CA PRO A 116 12.03 -3.73 11.75
C PRO A 116 13.03 -3.67 10.58
N GLN A 117 13.84 -2.61 10.52
CA GLN A 117 14.89 -2.45 9.51
C GLN A 117 16.15 -3.25 9.91
N THR A 118 15.99 -4.56 10.12
CA THR A 118 17.06 -5.48 10.49
C THR A 118 17.18 -6.61 9.48
N TYR A 119 18.35 -7.25 9.44
CA TYR A 119 18.60 -8.39 8.57
C TYR A 119 17.65 -9.55 8.90
N GLU A 120 17.42 -9.81 10.18
CA GLU A 120 16.56 -10.88 10.67
C GLU A 120 15.12 -10.67 10.21
N ALA A 121 14.59 -9.45 10.35
CA ALA A 121 13.25 -9.12 9.90
C ALA A 121 13.09 -9.24 8.38
N LEU A 122 14.12 -8.85 7.60
CA LEU A 122 14.13 -9.05 6.15
C LEU A 122 14.12 -10.54 5.76
N ARG A 123 14.93 -11.35 6.43
CA ARG A 123 14.96 -12.80 6.23
C ARG A 123 13.58 -13.40 6.53
N ASP A 124 13.00 -13.06 7.65
CA ASP A 124 11.73 -13.61 8.10
C ASP A 124 10.57 -13.16 7.19
N LEU A 125 10.61 -11.92 6.69
CA LEU A 125 9.66 -11.41 5.71
C LEU A 125 9.67 -12.24 4.41
N PHE A 126 10.86 -12.59 3.89
CA PHE A 126 10.98 -13.44 2.70
C PHE A 126 10.56 -14.89 2.95
N VAL A 127 10.83 -15.44 4.14
CA VAL A 127 10.36 -16.78 4.51
C VAL A 127 8.84 -16.80 4.62
N LYS A 128 8.24 -15.78 5.25
CA LYS A 128 6.78 -15.61 5.36
C LYS A 128 6.14 -15.53 3.98
N GLU A 129 6.69 -14.71 3.08
CA GLU A 129 6.24 -14.62 1.69
C GLU A 129 6.26 -16.01 1.02
N GLN A 130 7.40 -16.70 1.03
CA GLN A 130 7.54 -17.99 0.36
C GLN A 130 6.56 -19.04 0.94
N PHE A 131 6.35 -19.04 2.24
CA PHE A 131 5.39 -19.93 2.90
C PHE A 131 3.96 -19.66 2.43
N LEU A 132 3.54 -18.39 2.40
CA LEU A 132 2.21 -17.99 1.94
C LEU A 132 1.99 -18.34 0.48
N ASP A 133 2.99 -18.13 -0.38
CA ASP A 133 2.89 -18.40 -1.81
C ASP A 133 2.95 -19.91 -2.14
N SER A 134 3.51 -20.73 -1.24
CA SER A 134 3.54 -22.19 -1.38
C SER A 134 2.35 -22.91 -0.71
N SER A 135 1.53 -22.18 0.05
CA SER A 135 0.39 -22.72 0.79
C SER A 135 -0.86 -22.83 -0.09
N PRO A 136 -1.80 -23.76 0.21
CA PRO A 136 -3.12 -23.78 -0.44
C PRO A 136 -3.84 -22.42 -0.33
N ALA A 137 -4.62 -22.06 -1.35
CA ALA A 137 -5.24 -20.75 -1.48
C ALA A 137 -6.07 -20.32 -0.25
N ASP A 138 -6.85 -21.25 0.33
CA ASP A 138 -7.69 -20.96 1.49
C ASP A 138 -6.86 -20.61 2.73
N LEU A 139 -5.78 -21.37 2.98
CA LEU A 139 -4.86 -21.12 4.09
C LEU A 139 -4.11 -19.80 3.88
N SER A 140 -3.63 -19.59 2.66
CA SER A 140 -2.90 -18.38 2.29
C SER A 140 -3.77 -17.12 2.48
N THR A 141 -5.02 -17.17 2.05
CA THR A 141 -6.02 -16.10 2.28
C THR A 141 -6.27 -15.89 3.78
N TYR A 142 -6.55 -16.97 4.51
CA TYR A 142 -6.80 -16.94 5.96
C TYR A 142 -5.66 -16.28 6.75
N LEU A 143 -4.41 -16.55 6.38
CA LEU A 143 -3.23 -16.00 7.04
C LEU A 143 -2.97 -14.54 6.66
N ARG A 144 -3.16 -14.15 5.39
CA ARG A 144 -2.96 -12.76 4.93
C ARG A 144 -3.93 -11.79 5.61
N GLU A 145 -5.16 -12.21 5.89
CA GLU A 145 -6.16 -11.36 6.57
C GLU A 145 -5.80 -11.01 8.02
N ARG A 146 -4.96 -11.83 8.67
CA ARG A 146 -4.65 -11.70 10.11
C ARG A 146 -3.47 -10.78 10.44
N ARG A 147 -2.73 -10.30 9.44
CA ARG A 147 -1.56 -9.41 9.62
C ARG A 147 -0.59 -9.89 10.72
N LEU A 148 -0.24 -11.17 10.67
CA LEU A 148 0.60 -11.82 11.69
C LEU A 148 2.00 -11.22 11.73
N ALA A 149 2.54 -10.99 12.94
CA ALA A 149 3.74 -10.20 13.17
C ALA A 149 5.03 -10.98 12.86
N ASP A 150 5.06 -12.28 13.14
CA ASP A 150 6.25 -13.12 12.98
C ASP A 150 5.94 -14.52 12.46
N LEU A 151 7.00 -15.30 12.19
CA LEU A 151 6.90 -16.66 11.65
C LEU A 151 6.29 -17.67 12.63
N GLU A 152 6.45 -17.48 13.95
CA GLU A 152 5.86 -18.38 14.94
C GLU A 152 4.34 -18.21 14.98
N GLU A 153 3.86 -16.97 14.89
CA GLU A 153 2.43 -16.68 14.77
C GLU A 153 1.83 -17.23 13.47
N VAL A 154 2.58 -17.15 12.37
CA VAL A 154 2.20 -17.75 11.07
C VAL A 154 2.05 -19.26 11.21
N ALA A 155 3.04 -19.95 11.77
CA ALA A 155 3.00 -21.40 11.97
C ALA A 155 1.82 -21.81 12.87
N ARG A 156 1.67 -21.17 14.03
CA ARG A 156 0.59 -21.44 14.99
C ARG A 156 -0.79 -21.22 14.37
N SER A 157 -0.97 -20.14 13.61
CA SER A 157 -2.23 -19.85 12.93
C SER A 157 -2.54 -20.85 11.82
N ALA A 158 -1.52 -21.34 11.11
CA ALA A 158 -1.68 -22.37 10.10
C ALA A 158 -2.08 -23.71 10.71
N GLU A 159 -1.47 -24.12 11.82
CA GLU A 159 -1.84 -25.33 12.56
C GLU A 159 -3.28 -25.28 13.05
N LEU A 160 -3.72 -24.14 13.59
CA LEU A 160 -5.11 -23.93 14.01
C LEU A 160 -6.09 -24.07 12.84
N PHE A 161 -5.76 -23.52 11.67
CA PHE A 161 -6.58 -23.65 10.47
C PHE A 161 -6.70 -25.11 10.00
N LEU A 162 -5.60 -25.86 10.06
CA LEU A 162 -5.57 -27.27 9.62
C LEU A 162 -6.28 -28.22 10.59
N THR A 163 -6.37 -27.85 11.87
CA THR A 163 -7.02 -28.66 12.91
C THR A 163 -8.48 -28.27 13.17
N ALA A 164 -8.92 -27.10 12.67
CA ALA A 164 -10.32 -26.68 12.75
C ALA A 164 -11.22 -27.62 11.92
N PRO A 165 -12.37 -28.08 12.46
CA PRO A 165 -13.33 -28.83 11.67
C PRO A 165 -13.80 -28.00 10.49
N ARG A 166 -13.67 -28.53 9.27
CA ARG A 166 -14.32 -27.94 8.10
C ARG A 166 -15.81 -28.27 8.19
N ASP A 167 -16.63 -27.30 8.58
CA ASP A 167 -18.08 -27.44 8.51
C ASP A 167 -18.44 -27.84 7.07
N SER A 168 -19.07 -29.01 6.96
CA SER A 168 -19.37 -29.72 5.71
C SER A 168 -20.62 -29.18 5.03
#